data_AF-A0A2W4RY61-F1
#
_entry.id   AF-A0A2W4RY61-F1
#
_cell.length_a   1.000
_cell.length_b   1.000
_cell.length_c   1.000
_cell.angle_alpha   90.00
_cell.angle_beta   90.00
_cell.angle_gamma   90.00
#
_symmetry.space_group_name_H-M   'P 1'
#
loop_
_entity.id
_entity.type
_entity.pdbx_description
1 polymer ?
#
loop_
_entity_poly.entity_id
_entity_poly.type
_entity_poly.pdbx_seq_one_letter_code
_entity_poly.pdbx_strand_id
1 'polypeptide(L)'
;MAVDPADDRILRAKYLDWCSAQVADRFLKLTPDEIYQLAHQARPGEAAEDGRSLSADGGAAVADDGAPRRAVSETPEPVAPGLSYRALVQRVTEVLTASMELPPFDRWVEAYRASPARFEAEMLGFWEETAAGQ
;
A
#
# COMPACT_ATOMS: atom_id res chain seq x y z
N MET A 1 35.63 2.16 -6.57
CA MET A 1 35.56 2.17 -5.10
C MET A 1 34.40 1.26 -4.74
N ALA A 2 34.65 0.12 -4.09
CA ALA A 2 33.57 -0.78 -3.69
C ALA A 2 32.78 -0.09 -2.57
N VAL A 3 31.48 0.12 -2.78
CA VAL A 3 30.58 0.58 -1.71
C VAL A 3 30.53 -0.53 -0.66
N ASP A 4 30.68 -0.17 0.60
CA ASP A 4 30.50 -1.11 1.69
C ASP A 4 29.07 -1.66 1.67
N PRO A 5 28.83 -2.98 1.79
CA PRO A 5 27.48 -3.53 1.75
C PRO A 5 26.55 -2.95 2.82
N ALA A 6 27.08 -2.49 3.97
CA ALA A 6 26.31 -1.77 4.98
C ALA A 6 25.89 -0.37 4.49
N ASP A 7 26.79 0.34 3.80
CA ASP A 7 26.48 1.64 3.20
C ASP A 7 25.41 1.53 2.11
N ASP A 8 25.48 0.51 1.25
CA ASP A 8 24.44 0.26 0.22
C ASP A 8 23.07 0.00 0.87
N ARG A 9 23.04 -0.78 1.96
CA ARG A 9 21.81 -1.06 2.71
C ARG A 9 21.21 0.22 3.29
N ILE A 10 22.04 1.08 3.91
CA ILE A 10 21.59 2.36 4.46
C ILE A 10 21.07 3.27 3.35
N LEU A 11 21.77 3.37 2.22
CA LEU A 11 21.31 4.16 1.08
C LEU A 11 19.98 3.67 0.53
N ARG A 12 19.77 2.35 0.43
CA ARG A 12 18.47 1.78 0.04
C ARG A 12 17.37 2.11 1.03
N ALA A 13 17.64 2.02 2.33
CA ALA A 13 16.67 2.40 3.36
C ALA A 13 16.29 3.88 3.24
N LYS A 14 17.27 4.78 3.08
CA LYS A 14 17.05 6.22 2.85
C LYS A 14 16.26 6.49 1.58
N TYR A 15 16.57 5.80 0.48
CA TYR A 15 15.84 5.93 -0.78
C TYR A 15 14.37 5.54 -0.62
N LEU A 16 14.08 4.41 0.04
CA LEU A 16 12.71 3.96 0.28
C LEU A 16 11.94 4.90 1.20
N ASP A 17 12.59 5.45 2.22
CA ASP A 17 11.97 6.43 3.11
C ASP A 17 11.64 7.73 2.36
N TRP A 18 12.58 8.25 1.56
CA TRP A 18 12.33 9.42 0.72
C TRP A 18 11.20 9.17 -0.29
N CYS A 19 11.19 8.04 -0.99
CA CYS A 19 10.09 7.67 -1.90
C CYS A 19 8.74 7.61 -1.16
N SER A 20 8.72 7.03 0.03
CA SER A 20 7.53 6.96 0.87
C SER A 20 7.06 8.36 1.27
N ALA A 21 7.98 9.26 1.60
CA ALA A 21 7.68 10.65 1.91
C ALA A 21 7.04 11.39 0.72
N GLN A 22 7.57 11.21 -0.50
CA GLN A 22 7.00 11.82 -1.70
C GLN A 22 5.57 11.31 -1.95
N VAL A 23 5.35 10.00 -1.84
CA VAL A 23 4.02 9.40 -2.04
C VAL A 23 3.04 9.89 -0.97
N ALA A 24 3.48 9.95 0.29
CA ALA A 24 2.68 10.45 1.39
C ALA A 24 2.31 11.93 1.20
N ASP A 25 3.26 12.79 0.83
CA ASP A 25 3.01 14.20 0.54
C ASP A 25 1.97 14.37 -0.58
N ARG A 26 2.06 13.58 -1.65
CA ARG A 26 1.08 13.63 -2.74
C ARG A 26 -0.28 13.10 -2.31
N PHE A 27 -0.32 12.01 -1.55
CA PHE A 27 -1.55 11.41 -1.03
C PHE A 27 -2.29 12.38 -0.10
N LEU A 28 -1.58 13.04 0.82
CA LEU A 28 -2.16 14.00 1.77
C LEU A 28 -2.74 15.25 1.10
N LYS A 29 -2.31 15.56 -0.11
CA LYS A 29 -2.86 16.66 -0.92
C LYS A 29 -4.13 16.30 -1.67
N LEU A 30 -4.50 15.02 -1.74
CA LEU A 30 -5.74 14.57 -2.37
C LEU A 30 -6.94 14.84 -1.46
N THR A 31 -8.01 15.31 -2.07
CA THR A 31 -9.33 15.36 -1.45
C THR A 31 -9.95 13.96 -1.37
N PRO A 32 -10.92 13.73 -0.47
CA PRO A 32 -11.62 12.45 -0.39
C PRO A 32 -12.18 12.00 -1.74
N ASP A 33 -12.81 12.91 -2.51
CA ASP A 33 -13.35 12.62 -3.83
C ASP A 33 -12.28 12.13 -4.82
N GLU A 34 -11.11 12.78 -4.84
CA GLU A 34 -9.99 12.36 -5.70
C GLU A 34 -9.45 10.99 -5.30
N ILE A 35 -9.35 10.72 -3.98
CA ILE A 35 -8.96 9.40 -3.46
C ILE A 35 -9.96 8.32 -3.96
N TYR A 36 -11.26 8.58 -3.87
CA TYR A 36 -12.28 7.66 -4.39
C TYR A 36 -12.18 7.47 -5.90
N GLN A 37 -12.00 8.55 -6.67
CA GLN A 37 -11.89 8.47 -8.13
C GLN A 37 -10.67 7.63 -8.56
N LEU A 38 -9.49 7.91 -7.99
CA LEU A 38 -8.26 7.18 -8.31
C LEU A 38 -8.37 5.68 -7.99
N ALA A 39 -9.01 5.31 -6.87
CA ALA A 39 -9.19 3.91 -6.48
C ALA A 39 -10.09 3.11 -7.45
N HIS A 40 -11.03 3.77 -8.13
CA HIS A 40 -11.98 3.15 -9.06
C HIS A 40 -11.51 3.20 -10.52
N GLN A 41 -10.64 4.14 -10.90
CA GLN A 41 -10.03 4.21 -12.23
C GLN A 41 -9.14 3.00 -12.55
N ALA A 42 -8.60 2.33 -11.53
CA ALA A 42 -7.73 1.15 -11.67
C ALA A 42 -8.47 -0.16 -12.04
N ARG A 43 -9.80 -0.14 -12.29
CA ARG A 43 -10.53 -1.31 -12.79
C ARG A 43 -10.71 -1.23 -14.31
N PRO A 44 -9.82 -1.81 -15.13
CA PRO A 44 -10.15 -2.10 -16.51
C PRO A 44 -11.06 -3.35 -16.50
N GLY A 45 -12.38 -3.16 -16.49
CA GLY A 45 -13.30 -4.31 -16.67
C GLY A 45 -14.75 -4.17 -16.18
N GLU A 46 -15.13 -3.17 -15.38
CA GLU A 46 -16.53 -3.04 -14.93
C GLU A 46 -17.31 -2.08 -15.83
N ALA A 47 -17.42 -2.46 -17.10
CA ALA A 47 -18.54 -2.03 -17.93
C ALA A 47 -19.63 -3.11 -17.80
N ALA A 48 -20.68 -2.79 -17.05
CA ALA A 48 -21.97 -3.48 -17.00
C ALA A 48 -21.98 -4.96 -16.56
N GLU A 49 -22.37 -5.21 -15.30
CA GLU A 49 -23.29 -6.32 -15.01
C GLU A 49 -24.44 -5.82 -14.13
N ASP A 50 -25.46 -5.36 -14.87
CA ASP A 50 -26.87 -5.40 -14.53
C ASP A 50 -27.29 -6.80 -14.06
N GLY A 51 -28.27 -6.84 -13.16
CA GLY A 51 -28.60 -8.01 -12.38
C GLY A 51 -28.92 -9.30 -13.15
N ARG A 52 -28.41 -10.42 -12.62
CA ARG A 52 -29.10 -11.71 -12.73
C ARG A 52 -29.00 -12.48 -11.41
N SER A 53 -30.01 -12.27 -10.59
CA SER A 53 -30.46 -13.25 -9.61
C SER A 53 -30.89 -14.53 -10.34
N LEU A 54 -30.25 -15.67 -10.04
CA LEU A 54 -30.82 -17.01 -10.20
C LEU A 54 -30.23 -17.97 -9.14
N SER A 55 -31.15 -18.47 -8.32
CA SER A 55 -31.01 -19.45 -7.24
C SER A 55 -30.53 -20.85 -7.69
N ALA A 56 -30.05 -21.64 -6.74
CA ALA A 56 -30.36 -23.08 -6.68
C ALA A 56 -30.34 -23.58 -5.21
N ASP A 57 -31.42 -24.25 -4.86
CA ASP A 57 -31.79 -24.89 -3.61
C ASP A 57 -31.04 -26.21 -3.37
N GLY A 58 -30.88 -26.61 -2.10
CA GLY A 58 -30.86 -28.03 -1.73
C GLY A 58 -29.77 -28.51 -0.76
N GLY A 59 -30.19 -29.04 0.40
CA GLY A 59 -29.57 -30.24 0.97
C GLY A 59 -29.15 -30.21 2.44
N ALA A 60 -29.89 -30.94 3.29
CA ALA A 60 -29.78 -31.02 4.74
C ALA A 60 -28.58 -31.82 5.32
N ALA A 61 -28.12 -31.33 6.49
CA ALA A 61 -27.75 -32.01 7.74
C ALA A 61 -26.90 -33.29 7.76
N VAL A 62 -25.80 -33.23 8.53
CA VAL A 62 -25.44 -34.22 9.56
C VAL A 62 -24.75 -33.52 10.75
N ALA A 63 -25.11 -33.92 11.96
CA ALA A 63 -24.53 -33.47 13.22
C ALA A 63 -23.47 -34.48 13.68
N ASP A 64 -22.35 -34.01 14.23
CA ASP A 64 -21.65 -34.73 15.29
C ASP A 64 -20.82 -33.77 16.18
N ASP A 65 -20.67 -34.25 17.41
CA ASP A 65 -20.33 -33.69 18.69
C ASP A 65 -18.96 -32.97 18.84
N GLY A 66 -18.89 -32.04 19.81
CA GLY A 66 -17.61 -31.61 20.37
C GLY A 66 -17.35 -30.09 20.41
N ALA A 67 -17.96 -29.42 21.38
CA ALA A 67 -17.61 -28.10 21.96
C ALA A 67 -16.65 -27.14 21.19
N PRO A 68 -17.11 -25.95 20.76
CA PRO A 68 -16.20 -24.88 20.43
C PRO A 68 -15.90 -24.03 21.67
N ARG A 69 -14.61 -23.92 21.98
CA ARG A 69 -14.09 -22.82 22.81
C ARG A 69 -14.53 -21.52 22.14
N ARG A 70 -15.09 -20.60 22.92
CA ARG A 70 -15.48 -19.25 22.49
C ARG A 70 -14.24 -18.47 22.08
N ALA A 71 -13.72 -18.73 20.89
CA ALA A 71 -12.98 -17.76 20.13
C ALA A 71 -14.04 -16.79 19.60
N VAL A 72 -13.92 -15.53 19.98
CA VAL A 72 -14.53 -14.44 19.22
C VAL A 72 -13.87 -14.50 17.85
N SER A 73 -14.43 -15.32 16.95
CA SER A 73 -14.27 -15.10 15.53
C SER A 73 -14.96 -13.78 15.29
N GLU A 74 -14.16 -12.72 15.26
CA GLU A 74 -14.54 -11.48 14.62
C GLU A 74 -14.76 -11.84 13.15
N THR A 75 -15.94 -12.35 12.84
CA THR A 75 -16.42 -12.45 11.47
C THR A 75 -16.56 -10.99 11.06
N PRO A 76 -15.69 -10.45 10.18
CA PRO A 76 -15.95 -9.12 9.67
C PRO A 76 -17.33 -9.20 9.01
N GLU A 77 -18.23 -8.32 9.44
CA GLU A 77 -19.53 -8.16 8.80
C GLU A 77 -19.33 -8.08 7.29
N PRO A 78 -20.25 -8.61 6.47
CA PRO A 78 -20.16 -8.46 5.03
C PRO A 78 -20.31 -6.97 4.70
N VAL A 79 -19.18 -6.26 4.69
CA VAL A 79 -19.08 -4.89 4.18
C VAL A 79 -19.61 -4.99 2.75
N ALA A 80 -20.65 -4.21 2.47
CA ALA A 80 -21.24 -4.06 1.13
C ALA A 80 -20.15 -4.00 0.04
N PRO A 81 -20.44 -4.44 -1.20
CA PRO A 81 -19.43 -4.56 -2.25
C PRO A 81 -18.84 -3.18 -2.57
N GLY A 82 -17.72 -2.89 -1.93
CA GLY A 82 -16.98 -1.64 -1.96
C GLY A 82 -15.56 -1.94 -1.48
N LEU A 83 -14.58 -1.18 -1.96
CA LEU A 83 -13.19 -1.37 -1.55
C LEU A 83 -13.07 -1.11 -0.04
N SER A 84 -12.46 -2.05 0.69
CA SER A 84 -12.09 -1.79 2.09
C SER A 84 -11.14 -0.59 2.16
N TYR A 85 -11.10 0.13 3.28
CA TYR A 85 -10.20 1.28 3.45
C TYR A 85 -8.74 0.94 3.11
N ARG A 86 -8.28 -0.24 3.56
CA ARG A 86 -6.94 -0.75 3.22
C ARG A 86 -6.75 -0.93 1.71
N ALA A 87 -7.73 -1.54 1.02
CA ALA A 87 -7.66 -1.75 -0.42
C ALA A 87 -7.73 -0.42 -1.20
N LEU A 88 -8.49 0.55 -0.70
CA LEU A 88 -8.59 1.89 -1.28
C LEU A 88 -7.26 2.64 -1.16
N VAL A 89 -6.66 2.68 0.04
CA VAL A 89 -5.35 3.32 0.25
C VAL A 89 -4.28 2.64 -0.62
N GLN A 90 -4.24 1.30 -0.62
CA GLN A 90 -3.28 0.54 -1.43
C GLN A 90 -3.38 0.90 -2.93
N ARG A 91 -4.59 0.92 -3.50
CA ARG A 91 -4.76 1.27 -4.92
C ARG A 91 -4.32 2.68 -5.23
N VAL A 92 -4.67 3.63 -4.36
CA VAL A 92 -4.30 5.04 -4.57
C VAL A 92 -2.79 5.20 -4.48
N THR A 93 -2.12 4.59 -3.51
CA THR A 93 -0.65 4.68 -3.41
C THR A 93 0.05 4.00 -4.58
N GLU A 94 -0.48 2.88 -5.10
CA GLU A 94 0.03 2.23 -6.32
C GLU A 94 -0.08 3.17 -7.55
N VAL A 95 -1.25 3.79 -7.75
CA VAL A 95 -1.47 4.74 -8.86
C VAL A 95 -0.57 5.96 -8.73
N LEU A 96 -0.46 6.53 -7.52
CA LEU A 96 0.42 7.67 -7.26
C LEU A 96 1.88 7.31 -7.58
N THR A 97 2.37 6.19 -7.06
CA THR A 97 3.74 5.73 -7.29
C THR A 97 4.03 5.55 -8.77
N ALA A 98 3.10 4.97 -9.54
CA ALA A 98 3.24 4.82 -10.98
C ALA A 98 3.26 6.16 -11.74
N SER A 99 2.60 7.19 -11.22
CA SER A 99 2.50 8.52 -11.86
C SER A 99 3.66 9.48 -11.56
N MET A 100 4.41 9.25 -10.46
CA MET A 100 5.32 10.25 -9.88
C MET A 100 6.71 10.33 -10.51
N GLU A 101 6.99 9.58 -11.59
CA GLU A 101 8.29 9.56 -12.29
C GLU A 101 9.49 9.54 -11.32
N LEU A 102 9.41 8.71 -10.28
CA LEU A 102 10.45 8.64 -9.25
C LEU A 102 11.79 8.20 -9.87
N PRO A 103 12.90 8.88 -9.54
CA PRO A 103 14.20 8.56 -10.11
C PRO A 103 14.64 7.16 -9.68
N PRO A 104 15.29 6.37 -10.56
CA PRO A 104 15.85 5.09 -10.15
C PRO A 104 16.95 5.29 -9.09
N PHE A 105 17.18 4.25 -8.29
CA PHE A 105 18.09 4.28 -7.13
C PHE A 105 19.46 4.91 -7.45
N ASP A 106 20.13 4.48 -8.53
CA ASP A 106 21.48 4.97 -8.85
C ASP A 106 21.49 6.49 -9.14
N ARG A 107 20.48 6.99 -9.85
CA ARG A 107 20.34 8.43 -10.13
C ARG A 107 20.00 9.21 -8.88
N TRP A 108 19.16 8.65 -8.02
CA TRP A 108 18.87 9.24 -6.74
C TRP A 108 20.12 9.31 -5.85
N VAL A 109 20.94 8.26 -5.80
CA VAL A 109 22.19 8.22 -5.02
C VAL A 109 23.18 9.28 -5.49
N GLU A 110 23.32 9.48 -6.81
CA GLU A 110 24.15 10.55 -7.37
C GLU A 110 23.71 11.92 -6.86
N ALA A 111 22.40 12.21 -6.91
CA ALA A 111 21.84 13.47 -6.43
C ALA A 111 21.93 13.62 -4.91
N TYR A 112 21.66 12.54 -4.16
CA TYR A 112 21.75 12.49 -2.71
C TYR A 112 23.16 12.80 -2.23
N ARG A 113 24.19 12.18 -2.82
CA ARG A 113 25.59 12.44 -2.47
C ARG A 113 26.01 13.88 -2.75
N ALA A 114 25.44 14.51 -3.77
CA ALA A 114 25.72 15.92 -4.08
C ALA A 114 25.07 16.88 -3.07
N SER A 115 23.92 16.53 -2.48
CA SER A 115 23.20 17.40 -1.53
C SER A 115 22.35 16.62 -0.51
N PRO A 116 22.97 15.93 0.48
CA PRO A 116 22.25 15.04 1.39
C PRO A 116 21.17 15.74 2.21
N ALA A 117 21.48 16.91 2.76
CA ALA A 117 20.59 17.66 3.65
C ALA A 117 19.24 18.01 3.02
N ARG A 118 19.19 18.18 1.68
CA ARG A 118 17.94 18.45 0.96
C ARG A 118 16.99 17.26 1.05
N PHE A 119 17.50 16.07 0.80
CA PHE A 119 16.68 14.85 0.80
C PHE A 119 16.32 14.43 2.22
N GLU A 120 17.25 14.56 3.17
CA GLU A 120 17.00 14.19 4.58
C GLU A 120 15.94 15.06 5.25
N ALA A 121 15.83 16.34 4.86
CA ALA A 121 14.78 17.22 5.35
C ALA A 121 13.36 16.81 4.90
N GLU A 122 13.24 16.02 3.83
CA GLU A 122 11.97 15.53 3.29
C GLU A 122 11.61 14.12 3.80
N MET A 123 12.55 13.38 4.39
CA MET A 123 12.35 11.98 4.82
C MET A 123 11.46 11.87 6.07
N LEU A 124 10.79 10.73 6.24
CA LEU A 124 9.89 10.49 7.38
C LEU A 124 10.62 9.90 8.61
N GLY A 125 11.86 9.45 8.45
CA GLY A 125 12.70 8.89 9.52
C GLY A 125 12.67 7.36 9.62
N PHE A 126 11.95 6.65 8.73
CA PHE A 126 11.89 5.18 8.74
C PHE A 126 13.24 4.51 8.45
N TRP A 127 14.14 5.22 7.75
CA TRP A 127 15.47 4.69 7.45
C TRP A 127 16.32 4.52 8.72
N GLU A 128 16.10 5.34 9.75
CA GLU A 128 16.86 5.29 11.01
C GLU A 128 16.57 4.00 11.77
N GLU A 129 15.31 3.57 11.83
CA GLU A 129 14.92 2.30 12.45
C GLU A 129 15.54 1.10 11.72
N THR A 130 15.56 1.16 10.39
CA THR A 130 16.16 0.11 9.55
C THR A 130 17.69 0.05 9.69
N ALA A 131 18.31 1.21 9.94
CA ALA A 131 19.74 1.31 10.22
C ALA A 131 20.09 0.92 11.66
N ALA A 132 19.21 1.21 12.63
CA ALA A 132 19.40 0.99 14.06
C ALA A 132 19.03 -0.44 14.52
N GLY A 133 18.17 -1.15 13.79
CA GLY A 133 17.81 -2.55 14.05
C GLY A 133 18.91 -3.56 13.72
N GLN A 134 20.18 -3.19 13.95
CA GLN A 134 21.36 -4.05 13.82
C GLN A 134 21.77 -4.62 15.17
#